data_AF-A0A921DJH3-F1
#
_entry.id   AF-A0A921DJH3-F1
#
_cell.length_a   1.000
_cell.length_b   1.000
_cell.length_c   1.000
_cell.angle_alpha   90.00
_cell.angle_beta   90.00
_cell.angle_gamma   90.00
#
_symmetry.space_group_name_H-M   'P 1'
#
loop_
_entity.id
_entity.type
_entity.pdbx_description
1 polymer ?
#
loop_
_entity_poly.entity_id
_entity_poly.type
_entity_poly.pdbx_seq_one_letter_code
_entity_poly.pdbx_strand_id
1 'polypeptide(L)'
;MTSIILGGAVSENLSTTTDKKVEIDLSMLTRHGIISGATGTGKTVSLQILVEQLSQQGIPVFTADAKGDLAGLAVAGTPHAKIDERLNFIGLEKEKDFVHKGVPSVFWDIYGQKGHPIRTTVSEMGPLLLSRLLDLSNTQDAILYMIFKIADDEGLLLIDLKDLKSVVKFVGKNRKEFSSEYGN
;
A
#
# COMPACT_ATOMS: atom_id res chain seq x y z
N MET A 1 -2.37 -3.54 -24.13
CA MET A 1 -3.14 -4.80 -24.13
C MET A 1 -4.37 -4.62 -23.27
N THR A 2 -5.40 -5.46 -23.40
CA THR A 2 -6.60 -5.41 -22.53
C THR A 2 -6.50 -6.35 -21.32
N SER A 3 -5.48 -7.21 -21.30
CA SER A 3 -5.20 -8.18 -20.24
C SER A 3 -3.73 -8.13 -19.80
N ILE A 4 -3.46 -8.71 -18.63
CA ILE A 4 -2.11 -8.99 -18.09
C ILE A 4 -1.92 -10.49 -17.92
N ILE A 5 -0.68 -10.96 -18.06
CA ILE A 5 -0.35 -12.38 -17.94
C ILE A 5 0.13 -12.67 -16.50
N LEU A 6 -0.50 -13.62 -15.82
CA LEU A 6 -0.07 -14.07 -14.49
C LEU A 6 0.87 -15.28 -14.53
N GLY A 7 0.84 -16.06 -15.60
CA GLY A 7 1.67 -17.25 -15.76
C GLY A 7 1.15 -18.23 -16.80
N GLY A 8 1.74 -19.42 -16.87
CA GLY A 8 1.30 -20.51 -17.72
C GLY A 8 0.30 -21.43 -17.01
N ALA A 9 -0.71 -21.91 -17.74
CA ALA A 9 -1.63 -22.92 -17.22
C ALA A 9 -0.93 -24.30 -17.19
N VAL A 10 -1.04 -24.97 -16.04
CA VAL A 10 -0.41 -26.26 -15.73
C VAL A 10 -1.47 -27.32 -15.49
N SER A 11 -1.15 -28.58 -15.76
CA SER A 11 -2.01 -29.72 -15.44
C SER A 11 -2.25 -29.82 -13.92
N GLU A 12 -3.32 -30.53 -13.53
CA GLU A 12 -3.75 -30.68 -12.12
C GLU A 12 -2.65 -31.20 -11.18
N ASN A 13 -1.76 -32.04 -11.71
CA ASN A 13 -0.61 -32.61 -11.01
C ASN A 13 0.68 -31.77 -11.15
N LEU A 14 0.61 -30.57 -11.73
CA LEU A 14 1.73 -29.66 -11.99
C LEU A 14 2.86 -30.25 -12.85
N SER A 15 2.63 -31.39 -13.51
CA SER A 15 3.69 -32.13 -14.22
C SER A 15 3.87 -31.70 -15.67
N THR A 16 2.85 -31.07 -16.27
CA THR A 16 2.84 -30.70 -17.68
C THR A 16 2.28 -29.30 -17.85
N THR A 17 2.97 -28.48 -18.62
CA THR A 17 2.49 -27.17 -19.05
C THR A 17 1.62 -27.30 -20.28
N THR A 18 0.58 -26.48 -20.33
CA THR A 18 -0.22 -26.27 -21.53
C THR A 18 0.31 -25.04 -22.27
N ASP A 19 0.08 -24.95 -23.58
CA ASP A 19 0.41 -23.73 -24.36
C ASP A 19 -0.50 -22.53 -24.00
N LYS A 20 -1.40 -22.68 -23.02
CA LYS A 20 -2.33 -21.64 -22.60
C LYS A 20 -1.73 -20.79 -21.48
N LYS A 21 -1.90 -19.49 -21.59
CA LYS A 21 -1.56 -18.53 -20.53
C LYS A 21 -2.76 -18.28 -19.62
N VAL A 22 -2.45 -18.00 -18.36
CA VAL A 22 -3.42 -17.47 -17.39
C VAL A 22 -3.35 -15.96 -17.46
N GLU A 23 -4.44 -15.35 -17.90
CA GLU A 23 -4.55 -13.90 -18.08
C GLU A 23 -5.68 -13.33 -17.23
N ILE A 24 -5.54 -12.08 -16.83
CA ILE A 24 -6.59 -11.29 -16.18
C ILE A 24 -6.87 -10.08 -17.04
N ASP A 25 -8.15 -9.87 -17.39
CA ASP A 25 -8.60 -8.63 -18.02
C ASP A 25 -8.39 -7.44 -17.07
N LEU A 26 -7.83 -6.35 -17.58
CA LEU A 26 -7.56 -5.15 -16.78
C LEU A 26 -8.84 -4.58 -16.14
N SER A 27 -9.99 -4.75 -16.78
CA SER A 27 -11.30 -4.35 -16.25
C SER A 27 -11.71 -5.13 -15.00
N MET A 28 -11.19 -6.34 -14.79
CA MET A 28 -11.43 -7.11 -13.57
C MET A 28 -10.62 -6.58 -12.38
N LEU A 29 -9.52 -5.87 -12.63
CA LEU A 29 -8.65 -5.32 -11.58
C LEU A 29 -9.25 -4.07 -10.89
N THR A 30 -10.37 -3.54 -11.40
CA THR A 30 -11.15 -2.51 -10.69
C THR A 30 -11.98 -3.10 -9.55
N ARG A 31 -11.98 -4.43 -9.39
CA ARG A 31 -12.63 -5.14 -8.29
C ARG A 31 -11.56 -5.53 -7.27
N HIS A 32 -11.97 -5.60 -6.00
CA HIS A 32 -11.07 -6.11 -4.95
C HIS A 32 -10.75 -7.59 -5.19
N GLY A 33 -9.47 -7.94 -4.98
CA GLY A 33 -8.97 -9.30 -5.10
C GLY A 33 -8.18 -9.71 -3.86
N ILE A 34 -7.99 -11.02 -3.70
CA ILE A 34 -7.21 -11.60 -2.60
C ILE A 34 -6.20 -12.60 -3.15
N ILE A 35 -4.94 -12.47 -2.75
CA ILE A 35 -3.90 -13.47 -2.98
C ILE A 35 -3.69 -14.21 -1.65
N SER A 36 -4.11 -15.47 -1.59
CA SER A 36 -4.01 -16.31 -0.38
C SER A 36 -3.24 -17.60 -0.66
N GLY A 37 -2.72 -18.22 0.40
CA GLY A 37 -1.92 -19.44 0.30
C GLY A 37 -0.99 -19.61 1.51
N ALA A 38 -0.50 -20.82 1.74
CA ALA A 38 0.46 -21.11 2.82
C ALA A 38 1.83 -20.46 2.55
N THR A 39 2.73 -20.47 3.52
CA THR A 39 4.12 -20.02 3.31
C THR A 39 4.79 -20.88 2.24
N GLY A 40 5.55 -20.25 1.33
CA GLY A 40 6.22 -20.94 0.23
C GLY A 40 5.35 -21.26 -0.99
N THR A 41 4.06 -20.93 -0.99
CA THR A 41 3.14 -21.20 -2.13
C THR A 41 3.19 -20.15 -3.25
N GLY A 42 4.13 -19.19 -3.17
CA GLY A 42 4.34 -18.20 -4.23
C GLY A 42 3.52 -16.92 -4.13
N LYS A 43 2.82 -16.64 -3.01
CA LYS A 43 2.07 -15.37 -2.81
C LYS A 43 2.87 -14.12 -3.19
N THR A 44 4.10 -14.04 -2.72
CA THR A 44 5.01 -12.91 -3.01
C THR A 44 5.35 -12.83 -4.49
N VAL A 45 5.63 -13.97 -5.13
CA VAL A 45 5.94 -14.04 -6.57
C VAL A 45 4.71 -13.65 -7.40
N SER A 46 3.51 -14.10 -7.04
CA SER A 46 2.27 -13.68 -7.70
C SER A 46 2.04 -12.17 -7.60
N LEU A 47 2.30 -11.58 -6.44
CA LEU A 47 2.18 -10.13 -6.25
C LEU A 47 3.25 -9.38 -7.06
N GLN A 48 4.48 -9.88 -7.12
CA GLN A 48 5.56 -9.31 -7.92
C GLN A 48 5.21 -9.27 -9.41
N ILE A 49 4.73 -10.40 -9.96
CA ILE A 49 4.30 -10.50 -11.35
C ILE A 49 3.16 -9.50 -11.62
N LEU A 50 2.17 -9.40 -10.72
CA LEU A 50 1.06 -8.48 -10.88
C LEU A 50 1.55 -7.01 -10.95
N VAL A 51 2.43 -6.61 -10.04
CA VAL A 51 3.02 -5.25 -10.00
C VAL A 51 3.80 -4.97 -11.28
N GLU A 52 4.64 -5.91 -11.70
CA GLU A 52 5.46 -5.78 -12.91
C GLU A 52 4.58 -5.62 -14.16
N GLN A 53 3.60 -6.49 -14.34
CA GLN A 53 2.70 -6.46 -15.50
C GLN A 53 1.86 -5.18 -15.55
N LEU A 54 1.36 -4.70 -14.41
CA LEU A 54 0.63 -3.43 -14.33
C LEU A 54 1.52 -2.24 -14.69
N SER A 55 2.74 -2.21 -14.16
CA SER A 55 3.69 -1.15 -14.48
C SER A 55 4.07 -1.14 -15.96
N GLN A 56 4.26 -2.32 -16.58
CA GLN A 56 4.53 -2.45 -18.02
C GLN A 56 3.37 -1.93 -18.89
N GLN A 57 2.12 -1.99 -18.41
CA GLN A 57 0.97 -1.36 -19.07
C GLN A 57 0.82 0.13 -18.75
N GLY A 58 1.75 0.74 -17.99
CA GLY A 58 1.70 2.14 -17.59
C GLY A 58 0.71 2.43 -16.45
N ILE A 59 0.23 1.40 -15.75
CA ILE A 59 -0.71 1.55 -14.64
C ILE A 59 0.09 1.76 -13.34
N PRO A 60 -0.10 2.87 -12.61
CA PRO A 60 0.59 3.11 -11.35
C PRO A 60 0.10 2.14 -10.27
N VAL A 61 1.03 1.56 -9.52
CA VAL A 61 0.74 0.65 -8.41
C VAL A 61 1.28 1.24 -7.12
N PHE A 62 0.40 1.38 -6.13
CA PHE A 62 0.78 1.73 -4.76
C PHE A 62 0.66 0.49 -3.87
N THR A 63 1.72 0.17 -3.13
CA THR A 63 1.79 -1.06 -2.33
C THR A 63 2.55 -0.81 -1.03
N ALA A 64 2.11 -1.47 0.04
CA ALA A 64 2.79 -1.49 1.33
C ALA A 64 3.71 -2.71 1.39
N ASP A 65 5.02 -2.48 1.35
CA ASP A 65 6.01 -3.55 1.38
C ASP A 65 6.65 -3.70 2.77
N ALA A 66 5.91 -4.30 3.69
CA ALA A 66 6.36 -4.44 5.08
C ALA A 66 7.60 -5.37 5.24
N LYS A 67 7.86 -6.26 4.27
CA LYS A 67 8.96 -7.23 4.33
C LYS A 67 10.13 -6.88 3.41
N GLY A 68 9.99 -5.90 2.53
CA GLY A 68 10.99 -5.57 1.51
C GLY A 68 10.98 -6.56 0.34
N ASP A 69 9.92 -7.35 0.20
CA ASP A 69 9.80 -8.40 -0.81
C ASP A 69 9.55 -7.83 -2.21
N LEU A 70 8.92 -6.65 -2.32
CA LEU A 70 8.61 -5.99 -3.59
C LEU A 70 9.68 -4.98 -4.00
N ALA A 71 10.46 -4.45 -3.05
CA ALA A 71 11.51 -3.47 -3.32
C ALA A 71 12.55 -3.96 -4.33
N GLY A 72 12.79 -5.27 -4.38
CA GLY A 72 13.69 -5.90 -5.36
C GLY A 72 13.27 -5.69 -6.81
N LEU A 73 11.98 -5.43 -7.08
CA LEU A 73 11.47 -5.15 -8.43
C LEU A 73 12.08 -3.89 -9.04
N ALA A 74 12.60 -2.96 -8.24
CA ALA A 74 13.19 -1.72 -8.75
C ALA A 74 14.47 -1.96 -9.58
N VAL A 75 15.09 -3.12 -9.43
CA VAL A 75 16.33 -3.50 -10.12
C VAL A 75 16.04 -4.68 -11.05
N ALA A 76 16.70 -4.70 -12.21
CA ALA A 76 16.64 -5.86 -13.09
C ALA A 76 17.14 -7.12 -12.38
N GLY A 77 16.35 -8.19 -12.44
CA GLY A 77 16.76 -9.50 -11.93
C GLY A 77 18.01 -10.03 -12.64
N THR A 78 18.80 -10.81 -11.91
CA THR A 78 19.91 -11.58 -12.46
C THR A 78 19.45 -12.99 -12.85
N PRO A 79 20.06 -13.63 -13.86
CA PRO A 79 19.77 -15.02 -14.21
C PRO A 79 19.87 -15.93 -12.98
N HIS A 80 18.92 -16.86 -12.83
CA HIS A 80 18.87 -17.77 -11.70
C HIS A 80 18.27 -19.10 -12.13
N ALA A 81 19.01 -20.20 -11.94
CA ALA A 81 18.69 -21.51 -12.50
C ALA A 81 17.24 -21.98 -12.27
N LYS A 82 16.67 -21.77 -11.07
CA LYS A 82 15.26 -22.14 -10.78
C LYS A 82 14.23 -21.26 -11.51
N ILE A 83 14.55 -20.00 -11.76
CA ILE A 83 13.68 -19.08 -12.49
C ILE A 83 13.75 -19.45 -13.97
N ASP A 84 14.95 -19.69 -14.49
CA ASP A 84 15.17 -20.09 -15.88
C ASP A 84 14.47 -21.43 -16.19
N GLU A 85 14.61 -22.43 -15.32
CA GLU A 85 13.88 -23.70 -15.43
C GLU A 85 12.36 -23.49 -15.46
N ARG A 86 11.86 -22.57 -14.62
CA ARG A 86 10.43 -22.26 -14.57
C ARG A 86 9.96 -21.55 -15.83
N LEU A 87 10.73 -20.58 -16.35
CA LEU A 87 10.45 -19.84 -17.59
C LEU A 87 10.40 -20.78 -18.80
N ASN A 88 11.32 -21.74 -18.84
CA ASN A 88 11.40 -22.77 -19.87
C ASN A 88 10.20 -23.71 -19.78
N PHE A 89 9.85 -24.13 -18.57
CA PHE A 89 8.69 -24.98 -18.31
C PHE A 89 7.40 -24.32 -18.80
N ILE A 90 7.17 -23.04 -18.47
CA ILE A 90 5.95 -22.31 -18.85
C ILE A 90 5.99 -21.72 -20.27
N GLY A 91 7.09 -21.91 -21.02
CA GLY A 91 7.23 -21.47 -22.39
C GLY A 91 7.37 -19.96 -22.60
N LEU A 92 7.63 -19.18 -21.54
CA LEU A 92 7.80 -17.72 -21.63
C LEU A 92 9.18 -17.31 -22.20
N GLU A 93 10.19 -18.17 -22.13
CA GLU A 93 11.51 -17.94 -22.76
C GLU A 93 11.42 -17.79 -24.29
N LYS A 94 10.39 -18.39 -24.91
CA LYS A 94 10.15 -18.31 -26.36
C LYS A 94 9.55 -16.97 -26.80
N GLU A 95 9.10 -16.13 -25.86
CA GLU A 95 8.72 -14.77 -26.17
C GLU A 95 10.00 -13.96 -26.40
N LYS A 96 10.19 -13.48 -27.63
CA LYS A 96 11.43 -12.84 -28.10
C LYS A 96 11.92 -11.63 -27.28
N ASP A 97 11.16 -11.20 -26.29
CA ASP A 97 11.36 -9.97 -25.53
C ASP A 97 11.39 -10.19 -24.00
N PHE A 98 11.43 -11.44 -23.49
CA PHE A 98 11.56 -11.67 -22.05
C PHE A 98 12.96 -11.26 -21.58
N VAL A 99 13.03 -10.09 -20.95
CA VAL A 99 14.25 -9.52 -20.39
C VAL A 99 13.93 -9.12 -18.96
N HIS A 100 14.79 -9.53 -18.01
CA HIS A 100 14.71 -9.03 -16.65
C HIS A 100 14.86 -7.51 -16.66
N LYS A 101 13.80 -6.78 -16.28
CA LYS A 101 13.78 -5.32 -16.22
C LYS A 101 13.40 -4.88 -14.82
N GLY A 102 14.00 -3.78 -14.38
CA GLY A 102 13.56 -3.08 -13.19
C GLY A 102 12.26 -2.33 -13.47
N VAL A 103 11.38 -2.30 -12.47
CA VAL A 103 10.14 -1.53 -12.45
C VAL A 103 10.44 -0.11 -11.97
N PRO A 104 10.02 0.94 -12.69
CA PRO A 104 10.13 2.32 -12.21
C PRO A 104 9.46 2.45 -10.84
N SER A 105 10.26 2.77 -9.81
CA SER A 105 9.82 2.70 -8.41
C SER A 105 10.19 3.96 -7.67
N VAL A 106 9.26 4.45 -6.83
CA VAL A 106 9.51 5.49 -5.83
C VAL A 106 9.24 4.88 -4.47
N PHE A 107 10.26 4.84 -3.61
CA PHE A 107 10.12 4.35 -2.25
C PHE A 107 9.63 5.47 -1.35
N TRP A 108 8.50 5.26 -0.69
CA TRP A 108 7.94 6.19 0.29
C TRP A 108 8.40 5.75 1.67
N ASP A 109 9.01 6.66 2.42
CA ASP A 109 9.56 6.40 3.75
C ASP A 109 8.84 7.26 4.79
N ILE A 110 8.24 6.58 5.77
CA ILE A 110 7.54 7.19 6.90
C ILE A 110 8.51 8.01 7.77
N TYR A 111 9.76 7.56 7.89
CA TYR A 111 10.79 8.26 8.68
C TYR A 111 11.63 9.24 7.83
N GLY A 112 11.45 9.24 6.50
CA GLY A 112 12.16 10.12 5.58
C GLY A 112 13.69 9.91 5.54
N GLN A 113 14.20 8.73 5.87
CA GLN A 113 15.63 8.43 5.92
C GLN A 113 16.17 7.83 4.62
N LYS A 114 15.41 6.92 3.99
CA LYS A 114 15.85 6.08 2.86
C LYS A 114 14.99 6.23 1.61
N GLY A 115 13.97 7.08 1.65
CA GLY A 115 13.02 7.26 0.56
C GLY A 115 12.36 8.63 0.57
N HIS A 116 11.40 8.83 -0.34
CA HIS A 116 10.59 10.02 -0.40
C HIS A 116 9.79 10.17 0.90
N PRO A 117 9.94 11.26 1.65
CA PRO A 117 9.29 11.40 2.94
C PRO A 117 7.78 11.46 2.76
N ILE A 118 7.05 10.62 3.48
CA ILE A 118 5.60 10.78 3.59
C ILE A 118 5.35 11.99 4.47
N ARG A 119 4.75 13.04 3.89
CA ARG A 119 4.36 14.24 4.63
C ARG A 119 2.86 14.20 4.89
N THR A 120 2.49 14.32 6.15
CA THR A 120 1.13 14.58 6.59
C THR A 120 1.20 15.46 7.83
N THR A 121 0.24 16.34 7.99
CA THR A 121 0.00 17.12 9.22
C THR A 121 -1.06 16.42 10.08
N VAL A 122 -1.12 16.78 11.35
CA VAL A 122 -2.19 16.32 12.25
C VAL A 122 -3.56 16.77 11.74
N SER A 123 -3.66 17.98 11.19
CA SER A 123 -4.87 18.49 10.53
C SER A 123 -5.28 17.63 9.33
N GLU A 124 -4.36 17.21 8.48
CA GLU A 124 -4.66 16.34 7.32
C GLU A 124 -5.08 14.91 7.73
N MET A 125 -4.52 14.38 8.83
CA MET A 125 -4.97 13.08 9.37
C MET A 125 -6.39 13.18 9.94
N GLY A 126 -6.70 14.30 10.59
CA GLY A 126 -8.01 14.54 11.19
C GLY A 126 -8.32 13.65 12.41
N PRO A 127 -9.43 13.92 13.10
CA PRO A 127 -9.78 13.24 14.35
C PRO A 127 -10.13 11.76 14.13
N LEU A 128 -10.75 11.40 12.99
CA LEU A 128 -11.17 10.03 12.69
C LEU A 128 -9.99 9.04 12.57
N LEU A 129 -8.96 9.40 11.79
CA LEU A 129 -7.82 8.52 11.60
C LEU A 129 -7.00 8.44 12.88
N LEU A 130 -6.82 9.58 13.58
CA LEU A 130 -6.10 9.62 14.84
C LEU A 130 -6.79 8.80 15.94
N SER A 131 -8.12 8.85 16.03
CA SER A 131 -8.83 8.08 17.04
C SER A 131 -8.72 6.58 16.83
N ARG A 132 -8.79 6.13 15.57
CA ARG A 132 -8.56 4.73 15.20
C ARG A 132 -7.11 4.31 15.43
N LEU A 133 -6.13 5.15 15.08
CA LEU A 133 -4.71 4.85 15.26
C LEU A 133 -4.31 4.75 16.73
N LEU A 134 -4.92 5.56 17.59
CA LEU A 134 -4.67 5.59 19.03
C LEU A 134 -5.58 4.65 19.83
N ASP A 135 -6.47 3.91 19.15
CA ASP A 135 -7.48 3.03 19.75
C ASP A 135 -8.26 3.72 20.87
N LEU A 136 -8.80 4.90 20.56
CA LEU A 136 -9.51 5.73 21.53
C LEU A 136 -10.88 5.14 21.88
N SER A 137 -11.28 5.29 23.14
CA SER A 137 -12.66 5.01 23.55
C SER A 137 -13.64 6.02 22.94
N ASN A 138 -14.93 5.67 22.87
CA ASN A 138 -15.98 6.57 22.33
C ASN A 138 -15.95 7.98 22.96
N THR A 139 -15.67 8.08 24.26
CA THR A 139 -15.55 9.37 24.97
C THR A 139 -14.31 10.15 24.54
N GLN A 140 -13.17 9.48 24.40
CA GLN A 140 -11.93 10.11 23.94
C GLN A 140 -12.02 10.53 22.47
N ASP A 141 -12.69 9.75 21.63
CA ASP A 141 -12.99 10.09 20.24
C ASP A 141 -13.83 11.37 20.16
N ALA A 142 -14.96 11.44 20.89
CA ALA A 142 -15.80 12.64 20.94
C ALA A 142 -15.03 13.88 21.40
N ILE A 143 -14.19 13.75 22.43
CA ILE A 143 -13.32 14.84 22.90
C ILE A 143 -12.31 15.25 21.83
N LEU A 144 -11.71 14.29 21.12
CA LEU A 144 -10.76 14.59 20.05
C LEU A 144 -11.42 15.35 18.90
N TYR A 145 -12.63 14.94 18.48
CA TYR A 145 -13.41 15.67 17.48
C TYR A 145 -13.71 17.10 17.92
N MET A 146 -14.11 17.29 19.19
CA MET A 146 -14.34 18.62 19.74
C MET A 146 -13.06 19.48 19.72
N ILE A 147 -11.91 18.90 20.09
CA ILE A 147 -10.62 19.61 20.05
C ILE A 147 -10.25 20.05 18.63
N PHE A 148 -10.46 19.19 17.64
CA PHE A 148 -10.24 19.55 16.24
C PHE A 148 -11.19 20.65 15.78
N LYS A 149 -12.47 20.58 16.18
CA LYS A 149 -13.45 21.61 15.86
C LYS A 149 -13.08 22.97 16.45
N ILE A 150 -12.66 23.02 17.72
CA ILE A 150 -12.18 24.24 18.38
C ILE A 150 -10.93 24.75 17.67
N ALA A 151 -9.99 23.87 17.28
CA ALA A 151 -8.80 24.28 16.54
C ALA A 151 -9.17 24.93 15.20
N ASP A 152 -10.11 24.36 14.45
CA ASP A 152 -10.58 24.91 13.18
C ASP A 152 -11.28 26.27 13.36
N ASP A 153 -12.14 26.39 14.37
CA ASP A 153 -12.90 27.64 14.64
C ASP A 153 -11.99 28.79 15.12
N GLU A 154 -10.90 28.46 15.82
CA GLU A 154 -9.85 29.40 16.24
C GLU A 154 -8.75 29.63 15.17
N GLY A 155 -8.84 28.97 14.01
CA GLY A 155 -7.86 29.08 12.93
C GLY A 155 -6.48 28.49 13.26
N LEU A 156 -6.42 27.52 14.17
CA LEU A 156 -5.19 26.85 14.62
C LEU A 156 -4.88 25.63 13.75
N LEU A 157 -3.91 25.76 12.84
CA LEU A 157 -3.42 24.64 12.07
C LEU A 157 -2.54 23.71 12.93
N LEU A 158 -2.89 22.42 12.98
CA LEU A 158 -2.16 21.40 13.74
C LEU A 158 -1.15 20.72 12.81
N ILE A 159 0.12 21.13 12.89
CA ILE A 159 1.18 20.59 12.03
C ILE A 159 1.68 19.27 12.62
N ASP A 160 1.98 19.26 13.92
CA ASP A 160 2.52 18.10 14.60
C ASP A 160 1.80 17.74 15.93
N LEU A 161 2.24 16.68 16.60
CA LEU A 161 1.65 16.23 17.87
C LEU A 161 1.89 17.19 19.03
N LYS A 162 2.87 18.10 18.96
CA LYS A 162 3.09 19.13 19.97
C LYS A 162 2.01 20.20 19.87
N ASP A 163 1.59 20.56 18.66
CA ASP A 163 0.47 21.48 18.43
C ASP A 163 -0.82 20.89 19.01
N LEU A 164 -1.15 19.64 18.68
CA LEU A 164 -2.32 18.95 19.23
C LEU A 164 -2.28 18.92 20.76
N LYS A 165 -1.15 18.55 21.36
CA LYS A 165 -0.98 18.58 22.83
C LYS A 165 -1.18 19.97 23.41
N SER A 166 -0.82 21.02 22.67
CA SER A 166 -0.96 22.41 23.12
C SER A 166 -2.42 22.83 23.10
N VAL A 167 -3.17 22.49 22.04
CA VAL A 167 -4.61 22.73 21.98
C VAL A 167 -5.37 21.92 23.04
N VAL A 168 -5.04 20.64 23.25
CA VAL A 168 -5.62 19.83 24.32
C VAL A 168 -5.46 20.51 25.69
N LYS A 169 -4.26 21.04 25.98
CA LYS A 169 -3.99 21.77 27.22
C LYS A 169 -4.75 23.10 27.31
N PHE A 170 -4.84 23.81 26.20
CA PHE A 170 -5.59 25.07 26.10
C PHE A 170 -7.08 24.86 26.37
N VAL A 171 -7.71 23.90 25.68
CA VAL A 171 -9.11 23.50 25.90
C VAL A 171 -9.32 23.03 27.35
N GLY A 172 -8.38 22.25 27.90
CA GLY A 172 -8.45 21.79 29.28
C GLY A 172 -8.41 22.92 30.31
N LYS A 173 -7.63 23.99 30.07
CA LYS A 173 -7.55 25.17 30.94
C LYS A 173 -8.79 26.06 30.85
N ASN A 174 -9.38 26.16 29.65
CA ASN A 174 -10.56 26.98 29.38
C ASN A 174 -11.86 26.16 29.32
N ARG A 175 -11.90 25.01 30.01
CA ARG A 175 -13.02 24.05 29.94
C ARG A 175 -14.40 24.71 30.15
N LYS A 176 -14.51 25.68 31.07
CA LYS A 176 -15.79 26.34 31.37
C LYS A 176 -16.34 27.13 30.20
N GLU A 177 -15.45 27.79 29.46
CA GLU A 177 -15.79 28.58 28.28
C GLU A 177 -16.23 27.63 27.15
N PHE A 178 -15.38 26.67 26.80
CA PHE A 178 -15.67 25.74 25.71
C PHE A 178 -16.85 24.79 25.99
N SER A 179 -17.07 24.39 27.25
CA SER A 179 -18.24 23.59 27.63
C SER A 179 -19.57 24.32 27.39
N SER A 180 -19.58 25.65 27.48
CA SER A 180 -20.79 26.45 27.22
C SER A 180 -21.13 26.54 25.74
N GLU A 181 -20.13 26.48 24.86
CA GLU A 181 -20.28 26.68 23.43
C GLU A 181 -20.33 25.36 22.63
N TYR A 182 -19.53 24.37 23.04
CA TYR A 182 -19.36 23.09 22.34
C TYR A 182 -20.00 21.90 23.08
N GLY A 183 -20.53 22.12 24.29
CA GLY A 183 -21.17 21.07 25.11
C GLY A 183 -20.20 20.32 26.03
N ASN A 184 -20.76 19.40 26.83
CA ASN A 184 -20.02 18.61 27.83
C ASN A 184 -19.40 17.33 27.28
#